data_AF-A0A1G9DFS5-F1
#
_entry.id   AF-A0A1G9DFS5-F1
#
_cell.length_a   1.000
_cell.length_b   1.000
_cell.length_c   1.000
_cell.angle_alpha   90.00
_cell.angle_beta   90.00
_cell.angle_gamma   90.00
#
_symmetry.space_group_name_H-M   'P 1'
#
loop_
_entity.id
_entity.type
_entity.pdbx_description
1 polymer ?
#
loop_
_entity_poly.entity_id
_entity_poly.type
_entity_poly.pdbx_seq_one_letter_code
_entity_poly.pdbx_strand_id
1 'polypeptide(L)'
;MTQIDPASVRQLGADIQANVTPTLEEANEILPNLRSIDQTLYTSVAPSLALAYTTAVSYMNEMVTGAAECFQTMNENLDGCATSWEDADQTCATSFR
;
A
#
# COMPACT_ATOMS: atom_id res chain seq x y z
N MET A 1 22.66 -17.55 -13.17
CA MET A 1 21.89 -16.32 -12.91
C MET A 1 20.45 -16.61 -13.21
N THR A 2 19.54 -16.43 -12.26
CA THR A 2 18.10 -16.42 -12.52
C THR A 2 17.87 -15.31 -13.55
N GLN A 3 17.42 -15.66 -14.76
CA GLN A 3 16.99 -14.68 -15.75
C GLN A 3 15.76 -13.97 -15.16
N ILE A 4 15.94 -12.73 -14.73
CA ILE A 4 14.82 -11.87 -14.37
C ILE A 4 14.22 -11.41 -15.70
N ASP A 5 12.93 -11.67 -15.88
CA ASP A 5 12.15 -11.13 -16.99
C ASP A 5 11.51 -9.80 -16.55
N PRO A 6 11.96 -8.65 -17.10
CA PRO A 6 11.40 -7.34 -16.76
C PRO A 6 9.89 -7.25 -16.98
N ALA A 7 9.36 -7.96 -17.98
CA ALA A 7 7.92 -7.99 -18.24
C ALA A 7 7.17 -8.68 -17.09
N SER A 8 7.67 -9.82 -16.60
CA SER A 8 7.14 -10.51 -15.43
C SER A 8 7.22 -9.66 -14.15
N VAL A 9 8.28 -8.85 -13.97
CA VAL A 9 8.42 -7.95 -12.81
C VAL A 9 7.40 -6.81 -12.87
N ARG A 10 7.19 -6.20 -14.04
CA ARG A 10 6.16 -5.17 -14.22
C ARG A 10 4.75 -5.73 -14.07
N GLN A 11 4.50 -6.94 -14.58
CA GLN A 11 3.22 -7.61 -14.41
C GLN A 11 2.94 -7.87 -12.92
N LEU A 12 3.93 -8.30 -12.15
CA LEU A 12 3.78 -8.47 -10.70
C LEU A 12 3.41 -7.14 -10.01
N GLY A 13 4.06 -6.03 -10.38
CA GLY A 13 3.70 -4.70 -9.88
C GLY A 13 2.25 -4.31 -10.21
N ALA A 14 1.85 -4.52 -11.47
CA ALA A 14 0.48 -4.26 -11.93
C ALA A 14 -0.56 -5.15 -11.23
N ASP A 15 -0.25 -6.43 -11.01
CA ASP A 15 -1.13 -7.37 -10.31
C ASP A 15 -1.28 -6.99 -8.83
N ILE A 16 -0.20 -6.58 -8.17
CA ILE A 16 -0.26 -6.05 -6.80
C ILE A 16 -1.15 -4.81 -6.76
N GLN A 17 -0.97 -3.87 -7.69
CA GLN A 17 -1.79 -2.66 -7.73
C GLN A 17 -3.26 -2.98 -7.99
N ALA A 18 -3.56 -3.84 -8.96
CA ALA A 18 -4.93 -4.21 -9.33
C ALA A 18 -5.70 -4.95 -8.21
N ASN A 19 -5.00 -5.71 -7.35
CA ASN A 19 -5.65 -6.48 -6.28
C ASN A 19 -5.61 -5.78 -4.91
N VAL A 20 -4.54 -5.03 -4.62
CA VAL A 20 -4.31 -4.44 -3.30
C VAL A 20 -4.88 -3.02 -3.21
N THR A 21 -4.78 -2.21 -4.27
CA THR A 21 -5.32 -0.84 -4.27
C THR A 21 -6.83 -0.81 -3.98
N PRO A 22 -7.69 -1.64 -4.61
CA PRO A 22 -9.12 -1.64 -4.30
C PRO A 22 -9.41 -2.03 -2.85
N THR A 23 -8.66 -3.00 -2.30
CA THR A 23 -8.82 -3.46 -0.91
C THR A 23 -8.50 -2.34 0.08
N LEU A 24 -7.49 -1.52 -0.22
CA LEU A 24 -7.11 -0.38 0.61
C LEU A 24 -8.08 0.78 0.47
N GLU A 25 -8.61 1.03 -0.73
CA GLU A 25 -9.65 2.04 -0.98
C GLU A 25 -10.96 1.69 -0.24
N GLU A 26 -11.42 0.43 -0.33
CA GLU A 26 -12.57 -0.06 0.44
C GLU A 26 -12.36 0.07 1.96
N ALA A 27 -11.16 -0.28 2.45
CA ALA A 27 -10.83 -0.06 3.85
C ALA A 27 -10.89 1.43 4.22
N ASN A 28 -10.44 2.32 3.33
CA ASN A 28 -10.49 3.77 3.53
C ASN A 28 -11.92 4.33 3.55
N GLU A 29 -12.87 3.71 2.84
CA GLU A 29 -14.28 4.08 2.90
C GLU A 29 -14.98 3.61 4.19
N ILE A 30 -14.49 2.53 4.83
CA ILE A 30 -15.03 2.01 6.09
C ILE A 30 -14.52 2.82 7.30
N LEU A 31 -13.31 3.37 7.23
CA LEU A 31 -12.70 4.15 8.31
C LEU A 31 -13.53 5.37 8.78
N PRO A 32 -14.20 6.15 7.89
CA PRO A 32 -15.16 7.19 8.27
C PRO A 32 -16.38 6.65 9.02
N ASN A 33 -16.87 5.45 8.70
CA ASN A 33 -17.98 4.82 9.43
C ASN A 33 -17.57 4.39 10.85
N LEU A 34 -16.28 4.13 11.08
CA LEU A 34 -15.71 3.98 12.43
C LEU A 34 -15.52 5.32 13.16
N ARG A 35 -15.70 6.47 12.50
CA ARG A 35 -15.80 7.77 13.18
C ARG A 35 -17.24 8.20 13.39
N SER A 36 -18.19 7.62 12.65
CA SER A 36 -19.62 7.96 12.74
C SER A 36 -20.32 7.29 13.91
N ILE A 37 -19.68 6.37 14.63
CA ILE A 37 -20.22 5.95 15.93
C ILE A 37 -20.10 7.15 16.86
N ASP A 38 -21.26 7.76 17.12
CA ASP A 38 -21.38 9.05 17.77
C ASP A 38 -20.63 9.07 19.11
N GLN A 39 -19.53 9.83 19.17
CA GLN A 39 -18.69 9.92 20.37
C GLN A 39 -19.47 10.41 21.59
N THR A 40 -20.62 11.08 21.38
CA THR A 40 -21.54 11.49 22.46
C THR A 40 -22.20 10.31 23.18
N LEU A 41 -22.36 9.15 22.52
CA LEU A 41 -22.92 7.93 23.12
C LEU A 41 -21.99 7.31 24.18
N TYR A 42 -20.67 7.47 24.05
CA TYR A 42 -19.71 6.86 24.97
C TYR A 42 -19.14 7.84 25.99
N THR A 43 -18.96 9.11 25.63
CA THR A 43 -18.47 10.15 26.55
C THR A 43 -19.45 10.46 27.68
N SER A 44 -20.76 10.24 27.45
CA SER A 44 -21.80 10.40 28.46
C SER A 44 -21.90 9.22 29.45
N VAL A 45 -21.39 8.04 29.09
CA VAL A 45 -21.53 6.80 29.86
C VAL A 45 -20.22 6.37 30.52
N ALA A 46 -19.09 6.44 29.80
CA ALA A 46 -17.77 6.06 30.29
C ALA A 46 -16.64 6.72 29.45
N PRO A 47 -15.97 7.77 29.97
CA PRO A 47 -14.87 8.44 29.26
C PRO A 47 -13.72 7.51 28.84
N SER A 48 -13.45 6.45 29.61
CA SER A 48 -12.43 5.45 29.29
C SER A 48 -12.78 4.64 28.02
N LEU A 49 -14.06 4.41 27.76
CA LEU A 49 -14.53 3.71 26.57
C LEU A 49 -14.38 4.59 25.33
N ALA A 50 -14.68 5.89 25.45
CA ALA A 50 -14.45 6.87 24.40
C ALA A 50 -12.95 6.99 24.04
N LEU A 51 -12.07 6.95 25.05
CA LEU A 51 -10.63 6.96 24.85
C LEU A 51 -10.16 5.70 24.10
N ALA A 52 -10.56 4.51 24.57
CA ALA A 52 -10.20 3.24 23.96
C ALA A 52 -10.71 3.14 22.50
N TYR A 53 -11.94 3.59 22.24
CA TYR A 53 -12.51 3.64 20.90
C TYR A 53 -11.72 4.59 19.99
N THR A 54 -11.45 5.82 20.45
CA THR A 54 -10.68 6.81 19.69
C THR A 54 -9.28 6.29 19.37
N THR A 55 -8.60 5.66 20.33
CA THR A 55 -7.28 5.05 20.12
C THR A 55 -7.33 3.92 19.09
N ALA A 56 -8.31 3.02 19.17
CA ALA A 56 -8.45 1.91 18.23
C ALA A 56 -8.70 2.42 16.79
N VAL A 57 -9.56 3.42 16.62
CA VAL A 57 -9.87 4.02 15.31
C VAL A 57 -8.66 4.75 14.73
N SER A 58 -7.92 5.51 15.54
CA SER A 58 -6.70 6.18 15.09
C SER A 58 -5.63 5.19 14.65
N TYR A 59 -5.41 4.12 15.42
CA TYR A 59 -4.44 3.08 15.09
C TYR A 59 -4.76 2.37 13.76
N MET A 60 -6.05 2.05 13.54
CA MET A 60 -6.49 1.46 12.27
C MET A 60 -6.26 2.41 11.07
N ASN A 61 -6.53 3.71 11.23
CA ASN A 61 -6.29 4.69 10.17
C ASN A 61 -4.80 4.79 9.79
N GLU A 62 -3.92 4.84 10.79
CA GLU A 62 -2.47 4.90 10.56
C GLU A 62 -1.96 3.63 9.87
N MET A 63 -2.43 2.46 10.29
CA MET A 63 -2.05 1.19 9.68
C MET A 63 -2.47 1.08 8.20
N VAL A 64 -3.73 1.43 7.88
CA VAL A 64 -4.23 1.34 6.50
C VAL A 64 -3.50 2.33 5.59
N THR A 65 -3.29 3.56 6.07
CA THR A 65 -2.54 4.58 5.32
C THR A 65 -1.10 4.14 5.08
N GLY A 66 -0.40 3.68 6.13
CA GLY A 66 0.98 3.20 6.01
C GLY A 66 1.12 1.95 5.15
N ALA A 67 0.12 1.07 5.14
CA ALA A 67 0.09 -0.08 4.23
C ALA A 67 0.00 0.39 2.76
N ALA A 68 -0.86 1.37 2.46
CA ALA A 68 -0.99 1.92 1.11
C ALA A 68 0.32 2.53 0.59
N GLU A 69 0.99 3.33 1.41
CA GLU A 69 2.31 3.91 1.07
C GLU A 69 3.37 2.83 0.82
N CYS A 70 3.38 1.76 1.63
CA CYS A 70 4.28 0.62 1.43
C CYS A 70 4.05 -0.07 0.08
N PHE A 71 2.79 -0.32 -0.30
CA PHE A 71 2.48 -0.97 -1.57
C PHE A 71 2.77 -0.08 -2.78
N GLN A 72 2.54 1.22 -2.67
CA GLN A 72 2.95 2.16 -3.72
C GLN A 72 4.48 2.15 -3.91
N THR A 73 5.24 2.27 -2.81
CA THR A 73 6.71 2.22 -2.83
C THR A 73 7.23 0.89 -3.39
N MET A 74 6.56 -0.22 -3.07
CA MET A 74 6.90 -1.53 -3.62
C MET A 74 6.75 -1.56 -5.14
N ASN A 75 5.67 -0.99 -5.67
CA ASN A 75 5.44 -0.93 -7.11
C ASN A 75 6.50 -0.07 -7.83
N GLU A 76 6.83 1.10 -7.27
CA GLU A 76 7.90 1.97 -7.78
C GLU A 76 9.26 1.25 -7.80
N ASN A 77 9.57 0.47 -6.77
CA ASN A 77 10.79 -0.34 -6.71
C ASN A 77 10.81 -1.48 -7.74
N LEU A 78 9.66 -2.13 -8.00
CA LEU A 78 9.55 -3.18 -9.01
C LEU A 78 9.79 -2.62 -10.41
N ASP A 79 9.19 -1.47 -10.73
CA ASP A 79 9.40 -0.81 -12.03
C ASP A 79 10.84 -0.30 -12.19
N GLY A 80 11.42 0.27 -11.12
CA GLY A 80 12.83 0.66 -11.10
C GLY A 80 13.78 -0.53 -11.31
N CYS A 81 13.45 -1.69 -10.75
CA CYS A 81 14.20 -2.93 -10.96
C CYS A 81 14.12 -3.39 -12.43
N ALA A 82 12.91 -3.42 -13.01
CA ALA A 82 12.70 -3.79 -14.40
C ALA A 82 13.48 -2.87 -15.35
N THR A 83 13.43 -1.55 -15.11
CA THR A 83 14.16 -0.54 -15.89
C THR A 83 15.67 -0.73 -15.79
N SER A 84 16.19 -0.98 -14.58
CA SER A 84 17.63 -1.22 -14.38
C SER A 84 18.13 -2.46 -15.13
N TRP A 85 17.30 -3.50 -15.25
CA TRP A 85 17.62 -4.70 -16.02
C TRP A 85 17.66 -4.44 -17.52
N GLU A 86 16.70 -3.68 -18.06
CA GLU A 86 16.67 -3.30 -19.46
C GLU A 86 17.85 -2.39 -19.84
N ASP A 87 18.18 -1.42 -18.99
CA ASP A 87 19.34 -0.54 -19.18
C ASP A 87 20.66 -1.33 -19.19
N ALA A 88 20.79 -2.33 -18.31
CA ALA A 88 21.96 -3.20 -18.26
C ALA A 88 22.08 -4.07 -19.53
N ASP A 89 20.96 -4.62 -20.02
CA ASP A 89 20.94 -5.43 -21.24
C ASP A 89 21.28 -4.59 -22.47
N GLN A 90 20.71 -3.39 -22.58
CA GLN A 90 21.01 -2.45 -23.65
C GLN A 90 22.46 -1.97 -23.62
N THR A 91 23.03 -1.71 -22.43
CA THR A 91 24.44 -1.34 -22.26
C THR A 91 25.36 -2.47 -22.68
N CYS A 92 25.02 -3.71 -22.34
CA CYS A 92 25.76 -4.89 -22.77
C CYS A 92 25.72 -5.03 -24.30
N ALA A 93 24.52 -4.95 -24.89
CA ALA A 93 24.33 -5.06 -26.34
C ALA A 93 25.07 -3.99 -27.15
N THR A 94 25.26 -2.80 -26.59
CA THR A 94 25.98 -1.69 -27.23
C THR A 94 27.49 -1.71 -26.97
N SER A 95 27.95 -2.27 -25.85
CA SER A 95 29.39 -2.36 -25.51
C SER A 95 30.14 -3.46 -26.26
N PHE A 96 29.43 -4.47 -26.77
CA PHE A 96 30.01 -5.56 -27.57
C PHE A 96 29.90 -5.33 -29.09
N ARG A 97 29.57 -4.11 -29.51
CA ARG A 97 29.46 -3.69 -30.91
C ARG A 97 30.64 -2.81 -31.32
#